data_AF-A0A358DZI3-F1
#
_entry.id   AF-A0A358DZI3-F1
#
_cell.length_a   1.000
_cell.length_b   1.000
_cell.length_c   1.000
_cell.angle_alpha   90.00
_cell.angle_beta   90.00
_cell.angle_gamma   90.00
#
_symmetry.space_group_name_H-M   'P 1'
#
loop_
_entity.id
_entity.type
_entity.pdbx_description
1 polymer ?
#
loop_
_entity_poly.entity_id
_entity_poly.type
_entity_poly.pdbx_seq_one_letter_code
_entity_poly.pdbx_strand_id
1 'polypeptide(L)'
;MKVEVYLDKRKMGNSPKRIYSIRKRDAHGCKVLFKSSSIMLSNVTLVVQQAGHADTVERLQANDDIAKRVHAFLRGELVYRGRNADKQRRAHEADLTNPLWRPVGYAPLLTNTWKVLDGYSISAQPNLESQPVISHAPLAFLHTSGILVSGQTGVVL
;
A
#
# COMPACT_ATOMS: atom_id res chain seq x y z
N MET A 1 16.90 5.70 -1.00
CA MET A 1 17.09 4.29 -1.44
C MET A 1 15.77 3.75 -1.99
N LYS A 2 15.71 3.29 -3.25
CA LYS A 2 14.49 2.75 -3.85
C LYS A 2 14.15 1.35 -3.32
N VAL A 3 12.90 1.14 -2.94
CA VAL A 3 12.38 -0.09 -2.33
C VAL A 3 11.00 -0.45 -2.86
N GLU A 4 10.61 -1.71 -2.67
CA GLU A 4 9.24 -2.21 -2.83
C GLU A 4 8.72 -2.61 -1.45
N VAL A 5 7.51 -2.16 -1.09
CA VAL A 5 6.89 -2.36 0.20
C VAL A 5 5.62 -3.17 0.03
N TYR A 6 5.60 -4.31 0.71
CA TYR A 6 4.57 -5.34 0.57
C TYR A 6 3.89 -5.59 1.90
N LEU A 7 2.57 -5.77 1.90
CA LEU A 7 1.85 -6.22 3.09
C LEU A 7 2.26 -7.67 3.44
N ASP A 8 2.79 -7.88 4.63
CA ASP A 8 3.25 -9.19 5.11
C ASP A 8 2.11 -9.92 5.83
N LYS A 9 1.17 -10.47 5.04
CA LYS A 9 -0.01 -11.19 5.56
C LYS A 9 0.34 -12.33 6.52
N ARG A 10 1.45 -13.04 6.27
CA ARG A 10 1.92 -14.14 7.15
C ARG A 10 2.21 -13.66 8.56
N LYS A 11 2.67 -12.42 8.72
CA LYS A 11 2.98 -11.82 10.03
C LYS A 11 1.77 -11.18 10.71
N MET A 12 0.68 -10.99 9.98
CA MET A 12 -0.57 -10.51 10.55
C MET A 12 -1.30 -11.64 11.30
N GLY A 13 -1.24 -12.88 10.80
CA GLY A 13 -2.06 -13.97 11.36
C GLY A 13 -3.54 -13.57 11.33
N ASN A 14 -4.22 -13.65 12.48
CA ASN A 14 -5.59 -13.15 12.66
C ASN A 14 -5.66 -11.66 13.07
N SER A 15 -4.52 -10.99 13.23
CA SER A 15 -4.48 -9.59 13.63
C SER A 15 -4.86 -8.67 12.47
N PRO A 16 -5.73 -7.66 12.72
CA PRO A 16 -6.01 -6.64 11.72
C PRO A 16 -4.82 -5.68 11.53
N LYS A 17 -3.82 -5.69 12.44
CA LYS A 17 -2.68 -4.77 12.39
C LYS A 17 -1.76 -5.12 11.22
N ARG A 18 -1.59 -4.17 10.32
CA ARG A 18 -0.74 -4.31 9.14
C ARG A 18 0.74 -4.25 9.51
N ILE A 19 1.50 -5.22 9.01
CA ILE A 19 2.97 -5.22 9.03
C ILE A 19 3.44 -5.29 7.59
N TYR A 20 4.46 -4.52 7.26
CA TYR A 20 4.98 -4.44 5.89
C TYR A 20 6.41 -4.97 5.83
N SER A 21 6.70 -5.71 4.75
CA SER A 21 8.06 -6.09 4.38
C SER A 21 8.62 -5.07 3.38
N ILE A 22 9.76 -4.47 3.72
CA ILE A 22 10.51 -3.56 2.86
C ILE A 22 11.55 -4.39 2.13
N ARG A 23 11.49 -4.39 0.80
CA ARG A 23 12.37 -5.19 -0.04
C ARG A 23 13.14 -4.31 -1.01
N LYS A 24 14.38 -4.70 -1.28
CA LYS A 24 15.17 -4.12 -2.34
C LYS A 24 15.21 -5.12 -3.48
N ARG A 25 14.89 -4.64 -4.67
CA ARG A 25 15.10 -5.36 -5.91
C ARG A 25 16.47 -4.97 -6.46
N ASP A 26 17.30 -5.96 -6.73
CA ASP A 26 18.57 -5.83 -7.43
C ASP A 26 18.60 -6.77 -8.64
N ALA A 27 19.72 -6.81 -9.35
CA ALA A 27 19.89 -7.67 -10.52
C ALA A 27 19.79 -9.17 -10.18
N HIS A 28 20.01 -9.55 -8.91
CA HIS A 28 20.04 -10.94 -8.44
C HIS A 28 18.73 -11.38 -7.79
N GLY A 29 17.78 -10.46 -7.61
CA GLY A 29 16.44 -10.79 -7.14
C GLY A 29 15.84 -9.75 -6.20
N CYS A 30 15.00 -10.22 -5.28
CA CYS A 30 14.26 -9.38 -4.34
C CYS A 30 14.57 -9.82 -2.90
N LYS A 31 15.34 -8.99 -2.18
CA LYS A 31 15.77 -9.27 -0.80
C LYS A 31 14.93 -8.46 0.19
N VAL A 32 14.43 -9.11 1.24
CA VAL A 32 13.81 -8.43 2.38
C VAL A 32 14.91 -7.73 3.17
N LEU A 33 14.83 -6.41 3.28
CA LEU A 33 15.76 -5.61 4.07
C LEU A 33 15.24 -5.44 5.51
N PHE A 34 13.98 -5.07 5.64
CA PHE A 34 13.37 -4.75 6.93
C PHE A 34 11.92 -5.21 6.98
N LYS A 35 11.39 -5.31 8.19
CA LYS A 35 9.95 -5.38 8.45
C LYS A 35 9.58 -4.24 9.38
N SER A 36 8.48 -3.56 9.11
CA SER A 36 8.03 -2.46 9.95
C SER A 36 6.52 -2.27 9.85
N SER A 37 5.94 -1.80 10.94
CA SER A 37 4.55 -1.36 11.02
C SER A 37 4.37 0.12 10.71
N SER A 38 5.45 0.90 10.57
CA SER A 38 5.44 2.34 10.26
C SER A 38 6.53 2.66 9.24
N ILE A 39 6.17 3.20 8.08
CA ILE A 39 7.10 3.46 6.97
C ILE A 39 6.73 4.78 6.31
N MET A 40 7.72 5.63 6.08
CA MET A 40 7.58 6.82 5.24
C MET A 40 8.35 6.62 3.94
N LEU A 41 7.64 6.76 2.83
CA LEU A 41 8.20 6.71 1.48
C LEU A 41 8.05 8.08 0.80
N SER A 42 8.93 8.36 -0.16
CA SER A 42 8.81 9.49 -1.09
C SER A 42 8.84 9.00 -2.53
N ASN A 43 8.32 9.81 -3.46
CA ASN A 43 8.21 9.49 -4.88
C ASN A 43 7.62 8.09 -5.11
N VAL A 44 6.37 7.93 -4.69
CA VAL A 44 5.72 6.63 -4.51
C VAL A 44 4.86 6.31 -5.71
N THR A 45 5.09 5.16 -6.31
CA THR A 45 4.19 4.50 -7.26
C THR A 45 3.40 3.40 -6.56
N LEU A 46 2.08 3.39 -6.70
CA LEU A 46 1.22 2.32 -6.25
C LEU A 46 1.04 1.33 -7.41
N VAL A 47 1.54 0.10 -7.25
CA VAL A 47 1.66 -0.87 -8.34
C VAL A 47 0.61 -1.97 -8.16
N VAL A 48 -0.05 -2.32 -9.28
CA VAL A 48 -0.80 -3.57 -9.44
C VAL A 48 -0.25 -4.28 -10.68
N GLN A 49 0.26 -5.51 -10.51
CA GLN A 49 0.72 -6.36 -11.61
C GLN A 49 -0.49 -7.12 -12.16
N GLN A 50 -0.96 -6.77 -13.35
CA GLN A 50 -2.21 -7.30 -13.92
C GLN A 50 -2.22 -8.82 -14.03
N ALA A 51 -1.15 -9.44 -14.51
CA ALA A 51 -1.02 -10.90 -14.56
C ALA A 51 -1.11 -11.55 -13.16
N GLY A 52 -0.51 -10.92 -12.15
CA GLY A 52 -0.62 -11.39 -10.76
C GLY A 52 -2.00 -11.15 -10.15
N HIS A 53 -2.69 -10.08 -10.55
CA HIS A 53 -4.04 -9.77 -10.11
C HIS A 53 -5.03 -10.82 -10.63
N ALA A 54 -5.02 -11.10 -11.94
CA ALA A 54 -5.90 -12.08 -12.57
C ALA A 54 -5.79 -13.46 -11.90
N ASP A 55 -4.55 -13.98 -11.75
CA ASP A 55 -4.31 -15.26 -11.07
C ASP A 55 -4.73 -15.23 -9.59
N THR A 56 -4.60 -14.09 -8.90
CA THR A 56 -5.08 -13.98 -7.52
C THR A 56 -6.60 -14.01 -7.44
N VAL A 57 -7.30 -13.35 -8.36
CA VAL A 57 -8.76 -13.36 -8.43
C VAL A 57 -9.28 -14.76 -8.71
N GLU A 58 -8.71 -15.44 -9.71
CA GLU A 58 -9.06 -16.83 -10.06
C GLU A 58 -8.92 -17.77 -8.86
N ARG A 59 -7.77 -17.74 -8.17
CA ARG A 59 -7.53 -18.56 -6.97
C ARG A 59 -8.48 -18.25 -5.83
N LEU A 60 -8.75 -16.98 -5.57
CA LEU A 60 -9.69 -16.57 -4.53
C LEU A 60 -11.11 -17.07 -4.81
N GLN A 61 -11.56 -17.00 -6.06
CA GLN A 61 -12.86 -17.52 -6.48
C GLN A 61 -12.92 -19.05 -6.38
N ALA A 62 -11.80 -19.73 -6.62
CA ALA A 62 -11.67 -21.18 -6.48
C ALA A 62 -11.42 -21.67 -5.04
N ASN A 63 -11.35 -20.78 -4.04
CA ASN A 63 -10.94 -21.09 -2.66
C ASN A 63 -9.56 -21.79 -2.56
N ASP A 64 -8.63 -21.46 -3.47
CA ASP A 64 -7.27 -22.02 -3.52
C ASP A 64 -6.24 -21.13 -2.78
N ASP A 65 -5.09 -21.70 -2.45
CA ASP A 65 -3.99 -20.99 -1.80
C ASP A 65 -3.37 -19.93 -2.74
N ILE A 66 -3.16 -18.74 -2.19
CA ILE A 66 -2.58 -17.57 -2.87
C ILE A 66 -1.06 -17.51 -2.58
N ALA A 67 -0.51 -18.50 -1.87
CA ALA A 67 0.86 -18.45 -1.37
C ALA A 67 1.87 -18.17 -2.48
N LYS A 68 2.57 -17.03 -2.29
CA LYS A 68 3.79 -16.55 -2.97
C LYS A 68 3.60 -15.47 -4.03
N ARG A 69 2.38 -15.15 -4.48
CA ARG A 69 2.20 -14.10 -5.50
C ARG A 69 1.75 -12.80 -4.87
N VAL A 70 2.62 -11.80 -4.92
CA VAL A 70 2.24 -10.43 -4.56
C VAL A 70 1.95 -9.65 -5.82
N HIS A 71 0.68 -9.34 -6.03
CA HIS A 71 0.23 -8.60 -7.20
C HIS A 71 0.07 -7.10 -6.94
N ALA A 72 0.07 -6.65 -5.67
CA ALA A 72 -0.06 -5.24 -5.33
C ALA A 72 0.97 -4.83 -4.27
N PHE A 73 1.67 -3.72 -4.50
CA PHE A 73 2.72 -3.19 -3.62
C PHE A 73 2.98 -1.70 -3.88
N LEU A 74 3.68 -1.05 -2.95
CA LEU A 74 4.15 0.33 -3.12
C LEU A 74 5.62 0.31 -3.51
N ARG A 75 6.01 1.12 -4.49
CA ARG A 75 7.39 1.31 -4.90
C ARG A 75 7.77 2.76 -4.70
N GLY A 76 8.88 3.04 -4.04
CA GLY A 76 9.31 4.42 -3.82
C GLY A 76 10.65 4.48 -3.13
N GLU A 77 11.04 5.67 -2.69
CA GLU A 77 12.26 5.88 -1.93
C GLU A 77 11.98 5.79 -0.43
N LEU A 78 12.67 4.89 0.25
CA LEU A 78 12.60 4.77 1.70
C LEU A 78 13.20 6.02 2.35
N VAL A 79 12.36 6.78 3.06
CA VAL A 79 12.79 7.95 3.84
C VAL A 79 13.07 7.53 5.27
N TYR A 80 12.05 6.98 5.96
CA TYR A 80 12.16 6.53 7.34
C TYR A 80 11.34 5.27 7.62
N ARG A 81 11.65 4.58 8.72
CA ARG A 81 10.89 3.42 9.23
C ARG A 81 10.80 3.43 10.76
N GLY A 82 9.83 2.70 11.31
CA GLY A 82 9.60 2.56 12.75
C GLY A 82 9.44 3.92 13.43
N ARG A 83 10.06 4.07 14.60
CA ARG A 83 9.98 5.30 15.43
C ARG A 83 10.29 6.59 14.65
N ASN A 84 11.24 6.55 13.72
CA ASN A 84 11.59 7.73 12.93
C ASN A 84 10.51 8.08 11.89
N ALA A 85 9.83 7.08 11.32
CA ALA A 85 8.67 7.32 10.46
C ALA A 85 7.52 7.93 11.25
N ASP A 86 7.28 7.46 12.48
CA ASP A 86 6.24 8.04 13.35
C ASP A 86 6.54 9.48 13.78
N LYS A 87 7.83 9.82 13.96
CA LYS A 87 8.26 11.21 14.19
C LYS A 87 7.91 12.09 12.99
N GLN A 88 8.22 11.62 11.78
CA GLN A 88 7.87 12.37 10.56
C GLN A 88 6.38 12.44 10.31
N ARG A 89 5.62 11.38 10.64
CA ARG A 89 4.15 11.41 10.58
C ARG A 89 3.60 12.60 11.35
N ARG A 90 4.09 12.84 12.57
CA ARG A 90 3.66 13.98 13.40
C ARG A 90 4.09 15.31 12.79
N ALA A 91 5.32 15.40 12.27
CA ALA A 91 5.84 16.62 11.66
C ALA A 91 5.10 17.03 10.36
N HIS A 92 4.61 16.05 9.60
CA HIS A 92 3.84 16.27 8.37
C HIS A 92 2.32 16.20 8.58
N GLU A 93 1.86 16.03 9.83
CA GLU A 93 0.45 15.85 10.16
C GLU A 93 -0.23 14.80 9.27
N ALA A 94 0.47 13.68 9.06
CA ALA A 94 0.02 12.59 8.21
C ALA A 94 -1.04 11.75 8.95
N ASP A 95 -2.27 12.25 8.93
CA ASP A 95 -3.46 11.60 9.48
C ASP A 95 -4.72 11.94 8.65
N LEU A 96 -5.86 11.39 9.05
CA LEU A 96 -7.14 11.54 8.33
C LEU A 96 -7.77 12.93 8.47
N THR A 97 -7.34 13.72 9.44
CA THR A 97 -7.88 15.07 9.68
C THR A 97 -7.24 16.12 8.77
N ASN A 98 -6.05 15.81 8.24
CA ASN A 98 -5.35 16.68 7.30
C ASN A 98 -5.81 16.42 5.86
N PRO A 99 -6.43 17.40 5.17
CA PRO A 99 -6.97 17.22 3.81
C PRO A 99 -5.89 16.98 2.74
N LEU A 100 -4.62 17.26 3.05
CA LEU A 100 -3.48 16.96 2.16
C LEU A 100 -3.13 15.48 2.11
N TRP A 101 -3.61 14.70 3.08
CA TRP A 101 -3.38 13.26 3.18
C TRP A 101 -4.68 12.51 2.91
N ARG A 102 -4.60 11.50 2.04
CA ARG A 102 -5.74 10.68 1.67
C ARG A 102 -5.45 9.21 1.98
N PRO A 103 -6.38 8.48 2.61
CA PRO A 103 -6.22 7.04 2.74
C PRO A 103 -6.41 6.38 1.38
N VAL A 104 -5.66 5.31 1.17
CA VAL A 104 -5.71 4.52 -0.06
C VAL A 104 -5.83 3.04 0.26
N GLY A 105 -6.47 2.32 -0.64
CA GLY A 105 -6.59 0.88 -0.52
C GLY A 105 -6.73 0.17 -1.84
N TYR A 106 -6.60 -1.13 -1.76
CA TYR A 106 -6.72 -2.04 -2.87
C TYR A 106 -7.17 -3.41 -2.33
N ALA A 107 -8.10 -4.05 -3.04
CA ALA A 107 -8.56 -5.41 -2.76
C ALA A 107 -8.89 -6.11 -4.09
N PRO A 108 -8.28 -7.27 -4.39
CA PRO A 108 -8.36 -7.90 -5.72
C PRO A 108 -9.78 -8.27 -6.15
N LEU A 109 -10.66 -8.63 -5.21
CA LEU A 109 -12.05 -8.98 -5.51
C LEU A 109 -12.96 -7.76 -5.71
N LEU A 110 -12.50 -6.56 -5.34
CA LEU A 110 -13.29 -5.33 -5.42
C LEU A 110 -12.79 -4.38 -6.51
N THR A 111 -11.49 -4.40 -6.82
CA THR A 111 -10.89 -3.49 -7.79
C THR A 111 -9.56 -4.02 -8.33
N ASN A 112 -9.20 -3.57 -9.53
CA ASN A 112 -7.92 -3.84 -10.19
C ASN A 112 -6.92 -2.66 -10.09
N THR A 113 -7.30 -1.57 -9.41
CA THR A 113 -6.50 -0.36 -9.25
C THR A 113 -6.49 0.11 -7.80
N TRP A 114 -5.49 0.91 -7.42
CA TRP A 114 -5.50 1.54 -6.10
C TRP A 114 -6.49 2.70 -6.09
N LYS A 115 -7.33 2.73 -5.05
CA LYS A 115 -8.40 3.71 -4.88
C LYS A 115 -8.11 4.63 -3.71
N VAL A 116 -8.44 5.91 -3.87
CA VAL A 116 -8.61 6.86 -2.76
C VAL A 116 -9.87 6.47 -1.99
N LEU A 117 -9.83 6.57 -0.66
CA LEU A 117 -10.89 6.14 0.23
C LEU A 117 -11.33 7.29 1.15
N ASP A 118 -12.50 7.14 1.76
CA ASP A 118 -12.98 8.00 2.85
C ASP A 118 -12.52 7.53 4.25
N GLY A 119 -11.80 6.40 4.31
CA GLY A 119 -11.25 5.82 5.52
C GLY A 119 -10.26 4.68 5.20
N TYR A 120 -9.76 3.96 6.21
CA TYR A 120 -8.76 2.92 5.97
C TYR A 120 -9.30 1.59 5.40
N SER A 121 -10.61 1.39 5.44
CA SER A 121 -11.26 0.15 5.00
C SER A 121 -11.84 0.31 3.60
N ILE A 122 -11.27 -0.45 2.65
CA ILE A 122 -11.80 -0.50 1.28
C ILE A 122 -13.16 -1.21 1.21
N SER A 123 -13.39 -2.21 2.07
CA SER A 123 -14.67 -2.93 2.13
C SER A 123 -15.81 -2.09 2.69
N ALA A 124 -15.50 -0.95 3.32
CA ALA A 124 -16.51 -0.02 3.83
C ALA A 124 -16.85 1.10 2.83
N GLN A 125 -16.27 1.10 1.63
CA GLN A 125 -16.49 2.18 0.67
C GLN A 125 -17.77 1.92 -0.15
N PRO A 126 -18.77 2.81 -0.09
CA PRO A 126 -19.87 2.77 -1.04
C PRO A 126 -19.36 3.14 -2.43
N ASN A 127 -19.85 2.46 -3.47
CA ASN A 127 -19.58 2.79 -4.88
C ASN A 127 -18.08 2.92 -5.22
N LEU A 128 -17.29 1.88 -4.95
CA LEU A 128 -15.83 1.87 -5.17
C LEU A 128 -15.43 2.24 -6.63
N GLU A 129 -16.31 2.03 -7.60
CA GLU A 129 -16.10 2.41 -8.99
C GLU A 129 -15.91 3.92 -9.17
N SER A 130 -16.69 4.75 -8.46
CA SER A 130 -16.62 6.22 -8.53
C SER A 130 -15.45 6.81 -7.76
N GLN A 131 -14.77 6.01 -6.93
CA GLN A 131 -13.63 6.48 -6.16
C GLN A 131 -12.42 6.78 -7.07
N PRO A 132 -11.69 7.89 -6.84
CA PRO A 132 -10.53 8.25 -7.65
C PRO A 132 -9.46 7.16 -7.65
N VAL A 133 -8.87 6.92 -8.82
CA VAL A 133 -7.71 6.05 -8.96
C VAL A 133 -6.45 6.83 -8.62
N ILE A 134 -5.51 6.18 -7.94
CA ILE A 134 -4.20 6.75 -7.65
C ILE A 134 -3.08 5.79 -8.05
N SER A 135 -2.16 6.28 -8.87
CA SER A 135 -0.98 5.53 -9.30
C SER A 135 0.31 6.10 -8.72
N HIS A 136 0.33 7.38 -8.35
CA HIS A 136 1.52 8.09 -7.88
C HIS A 136 1.19 9.07 -6.74
N ALA A 137 2.15 9.27 -5.84
CA ALA A 137 2.08 10.26 -4.76
C ALA A 137 3.49 10.76 -4.36
N PRO A 138 3.63 12.05 -3.98
CA PRO A 138 4.92 12.58 -3.49
C PRO A 138 5.41 11.90 -2.21
N LEU A 139 4.50 11.63 -1.27
CA LEU A 139 4.78 10.92 -0.02
C LEU A 139 3.74 9.84 0.23
N ALA A 140 4.16 8.78 0.91
CA ALA A 140 3.25 7.81 1.50
C ALA A 140 3.68 7.44 2.91
N PHE A 141 2.72 7.43 3.83
CA PHE A 141 2.88 6.94 5.18
C PHE A 141 2.07 5.65 5.36
N LEU A 142 2.78 4.54 5.50
CA LEU A 142 2.19 3.23 5.75
C LEU A 142 2.25 2.96 7.26
N HIS A 143 1.12 2.58 7.83
CA HIS A 143 1.02 2.26 9.26
C HIS A 143 0.10 1.07 9.54
N THR A 144 -0.07 0.75 10.82
CA THR A 144 -0.82 -0.43 11.28
C THR A 144 -2.27 -0.46 10.81
N SER A 145 -2.92 0.70 10.65
CA SER A 145 -4.33 0.74 10.25
C SER A 145 -4.50 0.85 8.74
N GLY A 146 -3.51 1.37 8.01
CA GLY A 146 -3.61 1.51 6.57
C GLY A 146 -2.47 2.30 5.94
N ILE A 147 -2.77 2.91 4.82
CA ILE A 147 -1.82 3.67 4.01
C ILE A 147 -2.44 5.05 3.79
N LEU A 148 -1.66 6.10 4.05
CA LEU A 148 -1.95 7.46 3.67
C LEU A 148 -0.97 7.89 2.58
N VAL A 149 -1.44 8.70 1.65
CA VAL A 149 -0.62 9.33 0.61
C VAL A 149 -0.84 10.82 0.62
N SER A 150 0.20 11.60 0.35
CA SER A 150 0.06 13.04 0.17
C SER A 150 -0.37 13.34 -1.26
N GLY A 151 -1.15 14.40 -1.47
CA GLY A 151 -1.57 14.81 -2.81
C GLY A 151 -0.44 15.43 -3.63
N GLN A 152 -0.19 14.89 -4.83
CA GLN A 152 -0.18 15.68 -6.06
C GLN A 152 -1.08 14.94 -7.05
N THR A 153 -2.12 15.63 -7.51
CA THR A 153 -3.15 15.15 -8.43
C THR A 153 -2.53 14.76 -9.77
N GLY A 154 -2.24 13.48 -9.94
CA GLY A 154 -2.24 12.83 -11.24
C GLY A 154 -3.58 12.12 -11.41
N VAL A 155 -4.65 12.89 -11.62
CA VAL A 155 -5.92 12.33 -12.10
C VAL A 155 -5.66 11.90 -13.54
N VAL A 156 -5.49 10.60 -13.76
CA VAL A 156 -5.59 10.05 -15.11
C VAL A 156 -7.08 10.03 -15.40
N LEU A 157 -7.54 11.01 -16.18
CA LEU A 157 -8.86 11.04 -16.80
C LEU A 157 -8.97 9.91 -17.84
#